data_AF-A0A1B6CW30-F1
#
_entry.id   AF-A0A1B6CW30-F1
#
_cell.length_a   1.000
_cell.length_b   1.000
_cell.length_c   1.000
_cell.angle_alpha   90.00
_cell.angle_beta   90.00
_cell.angle_gamma   90.00
#
_symmetry.space_group_name_H-M   'P 1'
#
loop_
_entity.id
_entity.type
_entity.pdbx_description
1 polymer ?
#
loop_
_entity_poly.entity_id
_entity_poly.type
_entity_poly.pdbx_seq_one_letter_code
_entity_poly.pdbx_strand_id
1 'polypeptide(L)'
;MTTQMDIAKVLNRLFEEPEDKYTSTFKKNPKNVKAKLIEKMTECGLWLKEMEKDVTINFIKYNNFIFIKENYFIHPNWQLAGNLHWQFFAELYHVPNIAQYGKINNDELRTPQTRLVFGNERWVKMKDNHIFYTWEFDKVMFCKGNAVERHRIGSLNCEGKIVVDMFAGLGYFTLPYLVHAKAEHVYACDLNSHAIEALRNNLDLNKVADKCTILHGDVLKTCPEGKADHVNLGLIPSCEKFWE
;
A
#
# COMPACT_ATOMS: atom_id res chain seq x y z
N MET A 1 -28.35 -6.66 11.76
CA MET A 1 -28.47 -5.19 11.55
C MET A 1 -27.39 -4.51 12.37
N THR A 2 -26.20 -4.38 11.80
CA THR A 2 -25.08 -3.66 12.44
C THR A 2 -25.19 -2.21 12.00
N THR A 3 -25.63 -1.34 12.91
CA THR A 3 -25.89 0.08 12.61
C THR A 3 -24.60 0.80 12.22
N GLN A 4 -24.70 1.77 11.30
CA GLN A 4 -23.62 2.62 10.76
C GLN A 4 -22.59 3.14 11.80
N MET A 5 -22.99 3.26 13.07
CA MET A 5 -22.18 3.69 14.21
C MET A 5 -21.07 2.69 14.62
N ASP A 6 -21.20 1.41 14.26
CA ASP A 6 -20.22 0.36 14.56
C ASP A 6 -19.08 0.31 13.53
N ILE A 7 -19.39 0.55 12.24
CA ILE A 7 -18.39 0.50 11.16
C ILE A 7 -17.40 1.65 11.29
N ALA A 8 -17.83 2.85 11.66
CA ALA A 8 -16.92 3.97 11.88
C ALA A 8 -15.93 3.68 13.04
N LYS A 9 -16.39 3.02 14.11
CA LYS A 9 -15.53 2.58 15.21
C LYS A 9 -14.56 1.48 14.80
N VAL A 10 -15.00 0.52 13.99
CA VAL A 10 -14.13 -0.54 13.44
C VAL A 10 -13.09 0.05 12.50
N LEU A 11 -13.47 0.95 11.60
CA LEU A 11 -12.55 1.64 10.68
C LEU A 11 -11.55 2.52 11.44
N ASN A 12 -12.01 3.28 12.43
CA ASN A 12 -11.13 4.04 13.30
C ASN A 12 -10.15 3.10 14.00
N ARG A 13 -10.61 2.02 14.64
CA ARG A 13 -9.71 1.04 15.28
C ARG A 13 -8.74 0.35 14.32
N LEU A 14 -9.14 0.12 13.07
CA LEU A 14 -8.30 -0.52 12.05
C LEU A 14 -7.18 0.40 11.55
N PHE A 15 -7.41 1.72 11.51
CA PHE A 15 -6.51 2.73 10.94
C PHE A 15 -5.98 3.76 11.96
N GLU A 16 -6.38 3.66 13.22
CA GLU A 16 -5.80 4.37 14.37
C GLU A 16 -4.31 4.03 14.44
N GLU A 17 -3.47 5.05 14.60
CA GLU A 17 -2.10 4.80 15.06
C GLU A 17 -2.22 4.22 16.48
N PRO A 18 -1.51 3.13 16.84
CA PRO A 18 -1.63 2.54 18.16
C PRO A 18 -1.27 3.58 19.22
N GLU A 19 -2.28 4.13 19.91
CA GLU A 19 -2.08 4.87 21.15
C GLU A 19 -1.60 3.86 22.22
N ASP A 20 -0.54 4.26 22.92
CA ASP A 20 -0.05 3.67 24.17
C ASP A 20 0.65 2.29 24.14
N LYS A 21 1.59 2.09 23.20
CA LYS A 21 2.73 1.16 23.42
C LYS A 21 4.13 1.75 23.23
N TYR A 22 4.22 2.99 22.75
CA TYR A 22 5.47 3.61 22.35
C TYR A 22 5.66 4.95 23.06
N THR A 23 5.57 4.97 24.38
CA THR A 23 5.82 6.15 25.23
C THR A 23 7.31 6.45 25.34
N SER A 24 7.96 6.73 24.21
CA SER A 24 9.33 7.25 24.17
C SER A 24 9.34 8.61 23.48
N THR A 25 9.89 9.60 24.18
CA THR A 25 10.05 11.01 23.80
C THR A 25 11.04 11.20 22.65
N PHE A 26 10.79 10.57 21.50
CA PHE A 26 11.60 10.76 20.30
C PHE A 26 11.17 12.03 19.57
N LYS A 27 11.95 13.11 19.69
CA LYS A 27 11.85 14.24 18.75
C LYS A 27 12.28 13.76 17.36
N LYS A 28 11.33 13.72 16.41
CA LYS A 28 11.51 13.33 15.00
C LYS A 28 12.49 14.29 14.29
N ASN A 29 13.79 13.99 14.33
CA ASN A 29 14.80 14.61 13.46
C ASN A 29 15.62 13.49 12.78
N PRO A 30 15.61 13.37 11.44
CA PRO A 30 16.29 12.29 10.71
C PRO A 30 17.79 12.17 11.00
N LYS A 31 18.50 13.28 11.24
CA LYS A 31 19.92 13.24 11.64
C LYS A 31 20.10 12.59 13.02
N ASN A 32 19.12 12.76 13.90
CA ASN A 32 19.12 12.14 15.22
C ASN A 32 18.78 10.64 15.16
N VAL A 33 18.02 10.19 14.15
CA VAL A 33 17.70 8.77 13.95
C VAL A 33 18.94 7.96 13.59
N LYS A 34 19.66 8.41 12.55
CA LYS A 34 20.89 7.76 12.10
C LYS A 34 21.94 7.75 13.22
N ALA A 35 22.15 8.88 13.89
CA ALA A 35 23.11 8.99 14.99
C ALA A 35 22.78 8.02 16.15
N LYS A 36 21.51 7.90 16.53
CA LYS A 36 21.08 6.98 17.61
C LYS A 36 21.22 5.51 17.23
N LEU A 37 20.94 5.15 15.98
CA LEU A 37 21.18 3.78 15.52
C LEU A 37 22.68 3.45 15.55
N ILE A 38 23.53 4.40 15.14
CA ILE A 38 24.99 4.29 15.22
C ILE A 38 25.45 4.10 16.66
N GLU A 39 24.97 4.95 17.57
CA GLU A 39 25.24 4.87 19.01
C GLU A 39 24.86 3.48 19.55
N LYS A 40 23.64 3.02 19.24
CA LYS A 40 23.14 1.72 19.70
C LYS A 40 23.98 0.54 19.18
N MET A 41 24.35 0.56 17.91
CA MET A 41 25.22 -0.46 17.34
C MET A 41 26.64 -0.41 17.90
N THR A 42 27.11 0.79 18.29
CA THR A 42 28.43 0.99 18.91
C THR A 42 28.45 0.44 20.33
N GLU A 43 27.40 0.68 21.12
CA GLU A 43 27.21 0.08 22.45
C GLU A 43 27.27 -1.45 22.42
N CYS A 44 26.70 -2.06 21.36
CA CYS A 44 26.73 -3.50 21.16
C CYS A 44 28.05 -4.04 20.59
N GLY A 45 29.05 -3.18 20.30
CA GLY A 45 30.30 -3.58 19.67
C GLY A 45 30.15 -4.07 18.22
N LEU A 46 29.02 -3.77 17.57
CA LEU A 46 28.68 -4.21 16.21
C LEU A 46 28.85 -3.11 15.17
N TRP A 47 29.14 -1.87 15.57
CA TRP A 47 29.30 -0.76 14.64
C TRP A 47 30.67 -0.74 13.96
N LEU A 48 30.67 -0.65 12.63
CA LEU A 48 31.85 -0.37 11.81
C LEU A 48 31.60 0.87 10.94
N LYS A 49 32.61 1.71 10.76
CA LYS A 49 32.47 2.97 9.99
C LYS A 49 31.91 2.75 8.57
N GLU A 50 32.23 1.63 7.94
CA GLU A 50 31.73 1.27 6.61
C GLU A 50 30.23 0.95 6.55
N MET A 51 29.58 0.67 7.68
CA MET A 51 28.13 0.48 7.77
C MET A 51 27.36 1.80 7.59
N GLU A 52 28.03 2.95 7.65
CA GLU A 52 27.37 4.25 7.56
C GLU A 52 26.63 4.48 6.23
N LYS A 53 27.15 3.93 5.12
CA LYS A 53 26.52 3.97 3.79
C LYS A 53 25.34 3.00 3.65
N ASP A 54 25.25 2.04 4.56
CA ASP A 54 24.28 0.95 4.56
C ASP A 54 23.02 1.29 5.39
N VAL A 55 23.03 2.42 6.09
CA VAL A 55 21.86 2.95 6.81
C VAL A 55 21.09 3.92 5.94
N THR A 56 19.78 3.71 5.79
CA THR A 56 18.88 4.66 5.13
C THR A 56 17.92 5.34 6.09
N ILE A 57 17.58 6.59 5.77
CA ILE A 57 16.44 7.33 6.34
C ILE A 57 15.33 7.58 5.31
N ASN A 58 15.54 7.11 4.07
CA ASN A 58 14.59 7.18 2.98
C ASN A 58 13.87 5.82 2.89
N PHE A 59 12.59 5.81 3.22
CA PHE A 59 11.73 4.64 3.20
C PHE A 59 10.30 5.06 2.90
N ILE A 60 9.47 4.09 2.53
CA ILE A 60 8.03 4.32 2.33
C ILE A 60 7.32 3.96 3.64
N LYS A 61 6.70 4.95 4.28
CA LYS A 61 5.81 4.74 5.43
C LYS A 61 4.33 4.67 4.99
N TYR A 62 3.64 3.66 5.51
CA TYR A 62 2.18 3.50 5.56
C TYR A 62 1.71 3.43 7.03
N ASN A 63 0.41 3.25 7.29
CA ASN A 63 -0.13 3.29 8.65
C ASN A 63 0.49 2.21 9.56
N ASN A 64 0.60 0.96 9.08
CA ASN A 64 1.13 -0.17 9.84
C ASN A 64 2.40 -0.79 9.25
N PHE A 65 3.01 -0.17 8.24
CA PHE A 65 4.23 -0.67 7.60
C PHE A 65 5.27 0.41 7.29
N ILE A 66 6.54 0.03 7.42
CA ILE A 66 7.67 0.69 6.77
C ILE A 66 8.25 -0.26 5.72
N PHE A 67 8.51 0.28 4.52
CA PHE A 67 9.19 -0.42 3.45
C PHE A 67 10.55 0.23 3.17
N ILE A 68 11.60 -0.58 3.34
CA ILE A 68 13.00 -0.19 3.11
C ILE A 68 13.52 -0.92 1.88
N LYS A 69 14.29 -0.25 1.03
CA LYS A 69 14.87 -0.91 -0.14
C LYS A 69 15.86 -1.99 0.32
N GLU A 70 15.84 -3.16 -0.31
CA GLU A 70 16.59 -4.33 0.14
C GLU A 70 18.13 -4.21 0.08
N ASN A 71 18.64 -3.17 -0.55
CA ASN A 71 20.07 -2.85 -0.63
C ASN A 71 20.59 -2.04 0.57
N TYR A 72 19.77 -1.88 1.61
CA TYR A 72 20.15 -1.31 2.90
C TYR A 72 20.10 -2.39 3.99
N PHE A 73 20.88 -2.18 5.05
CA PHE A 73 21.08 -3.13 6.14
C PHE A 73 21.61 -4.49 5.66
N ILE A 74 22.54 -4.48 4.70
CA ILE A 74 23.12 -5.69 4.09
C ILE A 74 24.41 -6.16 4.76
N HIS A 75 25.11 -5.30 5.50
CA HIS A 75 26.33 -5.67 6.22
C HIS A 75 26.08 -6.81 7.22
N PRO A 76 26.96 -7.83 7.34
CA PRO A 76 26.75 -8.99 8.23
C PRO A 76 26.45 -8.63 9.69
N ASN A 77 27.00 -7.53 10.21
CA ASN A 77 26.72 -7.07 11.58
C ASN A 77 25.25 -6.73 11.83
N TRP A 78 24.44 -6.43 10.81
CA TRP A 78 22.99 -6.26 10.99
C TRP A 78 22.29 -7.58 11.27
N GLN A 79 22.76 -8.68 10.65
CA GLN A 79 22.27 -10.03 10.95
C GLN A 79 22.67 -10.44 12.37
N LEU A 80 23.90 -10.13 12.79
CA LEU A 80 24.37 -10.36 14.17
C LEU A 80 23.56 -9.56 15.19
N ALA A 81 23.13 -8.34 14.85
CA ALA A 81 22.25 -7.53 15.68
C ALA A 81 20.81 -8.08 15.79
N GLY A 82 20.45 -9.07 14.97
CA GLY A 82 19.11 -9.63 14.92
C GLY A 82 18.05 -8.54 14.72
N ASN A 83 17.02 -8.54 15.58
CA ASN A 83 15.91 -7.60 15.47
C ASN A 83 16.18 -6.20 16.04
N LEU A 84 17.35 -5.95 16.65
CA LEU A 84 17.63 -4.71 17.38
C LEU A 84 17.36 -3.45 16.54
N HIS A 85 17.91 -3.41 15.33
CA HIS A 85 17.76 -2.26 14.44
C HIS A 85 16.33 -2.13 13.92
N TRP A 86 15.66 -3.24 13.57
CA TRP A 86 14.26 -3.21 13.16
C TRP A 86 13.32 -2.74 14.26
N GLN A 87 13.51 -3.23 15.48
CA GLN A 87 12.77 -2.79 16.65
C GLN A 87 12.96 -1.29 16.88
N PHE A 88 14.18 -0.78 16.74
CA PHE A 88 14.45 0.65 16.82
C PHE A 88 13.65 1.46 15.78
N PHE A 89 13.58 1.02 14.52
CA PHE A 89 12.74 1.66 13.51
C PHE A 89 11.24 1.58 13.87
N ALA A 90 10.77 0.41 14.31
CA ALA A 90 9.38 0.19 14.66
C ALA A 90 8.91 1.11 15.80
N GLU A 91 9.71 1.23 16.86
CA GLU A 91 9.44 2.10 18.01
C GLU A 91 9.48 3.57 17.63
N LEU A 92 10.50 3.98 16.87
CA LEU A 92 10.73 5.37 16.51
C LEU A 92 9.65 5.95 15.59
N TYR A 93 9.15 5.13 14.68
CA TYR A 93 8.14 5.56 13.70
C TYR A 93 6.72 5.14 14.07
N HIS A 94 6.56 4.46 15.21
CA HIS A 94 5.29 3.91 15.71
C HIS A 94 4.62 2.99 14.70
N VAL A 95 5.40 2.05 14.15
CA VAL A 95 4.95 1.11 13.13
C VAL A 95 5.28 -0.31 13.54
N PRO A 96 4.30 -1.23 13.57
CA PRO A 96 4.53 -2.59 14.06
C PRO A 96 5.26 -3.50 13.08
N ASN A 97 5.23 -3.20 11.77
CA ASN A 97 5.81 -4.06 10.74
C ASN A 97 6.83 -3.32 9.86
N ILE A 98 7.90 -4.03 9.50
CA ILE A 98 8.91 -3.55 8.56
C ILE A 98 9.15 -4.63 7.52
N ALA A 99 9.16 -4.22 6.26
CA ALA A 99 9.46 -5.08 5.14
C ALA A 99 10.57 -4.47 4.28
N GLN A 100 11.34 -5.33 3.63
CA GLN A 100 12.31 -4.94 2.61
C GLN A 100 11.76 -5.24 1.22
N TYR A 101 11.88 -4.29 0.29
CA TYR A 101 11.39 -4.41 -1.08
C TYR A 101 12.52 -4.30 -2.11
N GLY A 102 12.39 -5.10 -3.17
CA GLY A 102 13.26 -5.17 -4.32
C GLY A 102 12.58 -4.67 -5.59
N LYS A 103 13.02 -5.18 -6.74
CA LYS A 103 12.45 -4.83 -8.04
C LYS A 103 11.12 -5.54 -8.24
N ILE A 104 10.14 -4.87 -8.83
CA ILE A 104 8.92 -5.53 -9.28
C ILE A 104 9.24 -6.41 -10.50
N ASN A 105 8.75 -7.65 -10.49
CA ASN A 105 8.96 -8.56 -11.61
C ASN A 105 8.29 -8.02 -12.89
N ASN A 106 8.93 -8.27 -14.03
CA ASN A 106 8.35 -7.97 -15.34
C ASN A 106 7.51 -9.15 -15.85
N ASP A 107 6.67 -9.69 -14.98
CA ASP A 107 5.63 -10.67 -15.32
C ASP A 107 4.29 -9.96 -15.54
N GLU A 108 3.27 -10.72 -15.93
CA GLU A 108 1.92 -10.20 -16.18
C GLU A 108 1.27 -9.62 -14.91
N LEU A 109 1.59 -10.16 -13.75
CA LEU A 109 1.00 -9.77 -12.46
C LEU A 109 1.76 -8.64 -11.75
N ARG A 110 2.92 -8.22 -12.29
CA ARG A 110 3.83 -7.25 -11.65
C ARG A 110 4.15 -7.68 -10.21
N THR A 111 4.56 -8.93 -10.05
CA THR A 111 4.74 -9.54 -8.72
C THR A 111 5.78 -8.79 -7.89
N PRO A 112 5.44 -8.33 -6.68
CA PRO A 112 6.40 -7.67 -5.79
C PRO A 112 7.47 -8.62 -5.27
N GLN A 113 8.72 -8.16 -5.24
CA GLN A 113 9.78 -8.83 -4.50
C GLN A 113 9.92 -8.17 -3.13
N THR A 114 9.10 -8.60 -2.18
CA THR A 114 9.05 -7.97 -0.86
C THR A 114 9.08 -9.02 0.24
N ARG A 115 9.86 -8.80 1.30
CA ARG A 115 10.00 -9.72 2.45
C ARG A 115 9.74 -8.99 3.76
N LEU A 116 9.04 -9.65 4.69
CA LEU A 116 8.92 -9.16 6.05
C LEU A 116 10.26 -9.33 6.78
N VAL A 117 10.74 -8.29 7.45
CA VAL A 117 11.95 -8.34 8.28
C VAL A 117 11.67 -8.12 9.76
N PHE A 118 10.52 -7.55 10.09
CA PHE A 118 10.06 -7.35 11.46
C PHE A 118 8.53 -7.25 11.52
N GLY A 119 7.94 -7.77 12.59
CA GLY A 119 6.49 -7.92 12.73
C GLY A 119 5.99 -9.27 12.24
N ASN A 120 4.67 -9.41 12.12
CA ASN A 120 4.02 -10.67 11.73
C ASN A 120 2.77 -10.48 10.86
N GLU A 121 2.42 -9.24 10.48
CA GLU A 121 1.32 -8.99 9.55
C GLU A 121 1.81 -9.01 8.10
N ARG A 122 0.88 -9.20 7.16
CA ARG A 122 1.12 -9.09 5.71
C ARG A 122 0.27 -8.02 5.03
N TRP A 123 -0.86 -7.69 5.63
CA TRP A 123 -1.80 -6.71 5.12
C TRP A 123 -1.34 -5.29 5.48
N VAL A 124 -1.00 -4.52 4.46
CA VAL A 124 -0.71 -3.09 4.58
C VAL A 124 -2.02 -2.33 4.69
N LYS A 125 -2.00 -1.24 5.44
CA LYS A 125 -3.10 -0.30 5.59
C LYS A 125 -2.64 1.09 5.20
N MET A 126 -3.41 1.75 4.34
CA MET A 126 -3.17 3.11 3.92
C MET A 126 -4.48 3.89 3.88
N LYS A 127 -4.41 5.16 4.28
CA LYS A 127 -5.47 6.14 3.99
C LYS A 127 -4.92 7.20 3.05
N ASP A 128 -5.64 7.48 1.98
CA ASP A 128 -5.29 8.53 1.01
C ASP A 128 -6.55 9.24 0.53
N ASN A 129 -6.57 10.56 0.67
CA ASN A 129 -7.74 11.39 0.38
C ASN A 129 -9.06 10.77 0.90
N HIS A 130 -9.11 10.41 2.19
CA HIS A 130 -10.27 9.76 2.83
C HIS A 130 -10.67 8.36 2.31
N ILE A 131 -9.94 7.78 1.35
CA ILE A 131 -10.13 6.41 0.89
C ILE A 131 -9.18 5.49 1.64
N PHE A 132 -9.72 4.36 2.09
CA PHE A 132 -8.97 3.31 2.77
C PHE A 132 -8.53 2.23 1.78
N TYR A 133 -7.26 1.85 1.83
CA TYR A 133 -6.68 0.79 1.01
C TYR A 133 -5.99 -0.23 1.90
N THR A 134 -6.19 -1.50 1.56
CA THR A 134 -5.55 -2.65 2.17
C THR A 134 -5.11 -3.65 1.12
N TRP A 135 -3.96 -4.29 1.31
CA TRP A 135 -3.42 -5.32 0.41
C TRP A 135 -2.31 -6.13 1.08
N GLU A 136 -2.04 -7.35 0.59
CA GLU A 136 -0.84 -8.10 0.95
C GLU A 136 0.40 -7.58 0.21
N PHE A 137 1.41 -7.15 0.95
CA PHE A 137 2.56 -6.42 0.38
C PHE A 137 3.43 -7.22 -0.60
N ASP A 138 3.39 -8.55 -0.52
CA ASP A 138 4.18 -9.48 -1.33
C ASP A 138 3.35 -10.16 -2.43
N LYS A 139 2.07 -9.79 -2.56
CA LYS A 139 1.14 -10.33 -3.57
C LYS A 139 0.61 -9.28 -4.53
N VAL A 140 0.50 -8.03 -4.07
CA VAL A 140 -0.10 -6.95 -4.86
C VAL A 140 0.83 -5.74 -4.87
N MET A 141 1.13 -5.25 -6.07
CA MET A 141 1.91 -4.02 -6.24
C MET A 141 1.06 -2.80 -5.86
N PHE A 142 1.64 -1.87 -5.10
CA PHE A 142 1.06 -0.56 -4.86
C PHE A 142 2.11 0.54 -5.06
N CYS A 143 1.86 1.47 -5.99
CA CYS A 143 2.73 2.61 -6.22
C CYS A 143 2.25 3.84 -5.42
N LYS A 144 3.04 4.31 -4.46
CA LYS A 144 2.73 5.57 -3.75
C LYS A 144 2.82 6.80 -4.67
N GLY A 145 3.62 6.73 -5.72
CA GLY A 145 3.94 7.84 -6.64
C GLY A 145 2.76 8.41 -7.42
N ASN A 146 1.71 7.63 -7.71
CA ASN A 146 0.57 8.13 -8.49
C ASN A 146 -0.56 8.72 -7.62
N ALA A 147 -0.23 9.22 -6.42
CA ALA A 147 -1.22 9.89 -5.56
C ALA A 147 -1.90 11.07 -6.25
N VAL A 148 -1.12 11.88 -6.98
CA VAL A 148 -1.63 13.01 -7.77
C VAL A 148 -2.68 12.54 -8.77
N GLU A 149 -2.44 11.42 -9.44
CA GLU A 149 -3.38 10.88 -10.44
C GLU A 149 -4.64 10.30 -9.80
N ARG A 150 -4.51 9.60 -8.66
CA ARG A 150 -5.69 9.15 -7.88
C ARG A 150 -6.57 10.33 -7.48
N HIS A 151 -5.96 11.44 -7.05
CA HIS A 151 -6.70 12.65 -6.66
C HIS A 151 -7.32 13.34 -7.87
N ARG A 152 -6.61 13.41 -9.01
CA ARG A 152 -7.13 13.93 -10.28
C ARG A 152 -8.37 13.16 -10.72
N ILE A 153 -8.33 11.82 -10.70
CA ILE A 153 -9.50 10.98 -11.02
C ILE A 153 -10.65 11.26 -10.06
N GLY A 154 -10.38 11.36 -8.76
CA GLY A 154 -11.40 11.71 -7.77
C GLY A 154 -12.03 13.10 -7.97
N SER A 155 -11.36 14.00 -8.71
CA SER A 155 -11.89 15.35 -9.02
C SER A 155 -12.79 15.39 -10.27
N LEU A 156 -12.91 14.28 -11.01
CA LEU A 156 -13.80 14.19 -12.16
C LEU A 156 -15.27 14.21 -11.72
N ASN A 157 -16.17 14.61 -12.63
CA ASN A 157 -17.60 14.40 -12.44
C ASN A 157 -18.06 13.18 -13.26
N CYS A 158 -18.33 12.09 -12.55
CA CYS A 158 -18.84 10.84 -13.09
C CYS A 158 -20.26 10.51 -12.59
N GLU A 159 -20.98 11.48 -12.04
CA GLU A 159 -22.38 11.28 -11.64
C GLU A 159 -23.23 10.78 -12.81
N GLY A 160 -23.98 9.70 -12.59
CA GLY A 160 -24.79 9.05 -13.63
C GLY A 160 -24.00 8.30 -14.70
N LYS A 161 -22.68 8.13 -14.54
CA LYS A 161 -21.82 7.43 -15.51
C LYS A 161 -21.43 6.04 -15.04
N ILE A 162 -21.39 5.11 -15.98
CA ILE A 162 -20.79 3.79 -15.84
C ILE A 162 -19.32 3.87 -16.25
N VAL A 163 -18.42 3.50 -15.32
CA VAL A 163 -16.98 3.42 -15.59
C VAL A 163 -16.56 1.97 -15.73
N VAL A 164 -15.66 1.68 -16.66
CA VAL A 164 -14.96 0.39 -16.75
C VAL A 164 -13.49 0.62 -16.42
N ASP A 165 -13.02 0.02 -15.33
CA ASP A 165 -11.62 -0.01 -14.93
C ASP A 165 -11.01 -1.34 -15.36
N MET A 166 -10.19 -1.32 -16.42
CA MET A 166 -9.69 -2.53 -17.07
C MET A 166 -8.52 -3.20 -16.33
N PHE A 167 -7.90 -2.49 -15.38
CA PHE A 167 -6.75 -2.95 -14.59
C PHE A 167 -6.89 -2.44 -13.15
N ALA A 168 -7.95 -2.88 -12.48
CA ALA A 168 -8.40 -2.30 -11.22
C ALA A 168 -7.42 -2.51 -10.06
N GLY A 169 -6.65 -3.61 -10.09
CA GLY A 169 -5.82 -4.06 -8.99
C GLY A 169 -6.63 -4.16 -7.69
N LEU A 170 -6.10 -3.58 -6.63
CA LEU A 170 -6.77 -3.46 -5.31
C LEU A 170 -7.83 -2.33 -5.24
N GLY A 171 -8.18 -1.73 -6.38
CA GLY A 171 -9.08 -0.58 -6.50
C GLY A 171 -8.36 0.76 -6.59
N TYR A 172 -7.17 0.77 -7.19
CA TYR A 172 -6.29 1.93 -7.22
C TYR A 172 -6.97 3.18 -7.80
N PHE A 173 -7.70 3.03 -8.90
CA PHE A 173 -8.51 4.09 -9.54
C PHE A 173 -10.01 3.87 -9.40
N THR A 174 -10.46 2.62 -9.35
CA THR A 174 -11.85 2.23 -9.03
C THR A 174 -12.40 2.97 -7.81
N LEU A 175 -11.65 3.01 -6.69
CA LEU A 175 -12.15 3.64 -5.45
C LEU A 175 -12.29 5.17 -5.57
N PRO A 176 -11.32 5.92 -6.14
CA PRO A 176 -11.51 7.33 -6.48
C PRO A 176 -12.74 7.62 -7.34
N TYR A 177 -13.02 6.80 -8.37
CA TYR A 177 -14.23 6.95 -9.20
C TYR A 177 -15.52 6.82 -8.38
N LEU A 178 -15.58 5.82 -7.50
CA LEU A 178 -16.75 5.54 -6.68
C LEU A 178 -16.95 6.55 -5.55
N VAL A 179 -15.89 6.83 -4.78
CA VAL A 179 -15.98 7.61 -3.53
C VAL A 179 -16.09 9.10 -3.83
N HIS A 180 -15.26 9.62 -4.73
CA HIS A 180 -15.14 11.07 -4.97
C HIS A 180 -15.78 11.51 -6.27
N ALA A 181 -15.50 10.84 -7.39
CA ALA A 181 -16.06 11.23 -8.68
C ALA A 181 -17.55 10.88 -8.85
N LYS A 182 -18.11 10.11 -7.90
CA LYS A 182 -19.53 9.72 -7.83
C LYS A 182 -20.02 8.93 -9.05
N ALA A 183 -19.16 8.09 -9.64
CA ALA A 183 -19.58 7.11 -10.63
C ALA A 183 -20.85 6.36 -10.16
N GLU A 184 -21.81 6.19 -11.06
CA GLU A 184 -23.04 5.44 -10.75
C GLU A 184 -22.69 3.98 -10.48
N HIS A 185 -21.86 3.40 -11.36
CA HIS A 185 -21.37 2.04 -11.25
C HIS A 185 -19.97 1.92 -11.84
N VAL A 186 -19.15 1.03 -11.27
CA VAL A 186 -17.84 0.66 -11.84
C VAL A 186 -17.78 -0.84 -12.11
N TYR A 187 -17.39 -1.22 -13.33
CA TYR A 187 -16.94 -2.58 -13.63
C TYR A 187 -15.42 -2.63 -13.50
N ALA A 188 -14.94 -3.39 -12.53
CA ALA A 188 -13.52 -3.48 -12.19
C ALA A 188 -12.95 -4.84 -12.63
N CYS A 189 -12.07 -4.82 -13.63
CA CYS A 189 -11.42 -6.01 -14.17
C CYS A 189 -10.01 -6.14 -13.60
N ASP A 190 -9.62 -7.35 -13.21
CA ASP A 190 -8.22 -7.66 -12.91
C ASP A 190 -7.96 -9.16 -13.03
N LEU A 191 -6.71 -9.54 -13.35
CA LEU A 191 -6.27 -10.92 -13.47
C LEU A 191 -5.82 -11.51 -12.13
N ASN A 192 -5.22 -10.69 -11.26
CA ASN A 192 -4.60 -11.11 -10.01
C ASN A 192 -5.65 -11.37 -8.93
N SER A 193 -5.84 -12.63 -8.54
CA SER A 193 -6.80 -13.03 -7.52
C SER A 193 -6.55 -12.37 -6.15
N HIS A 194 -5.28 -12.12 -5.78
CA HIS A 194 -4.94 -11.42 -4.54
C HIS A 194 -5.30 -9.93 -4.61
N ALA A 195 -5.18 -9.31 -5.79
CA ALA A 195 -5.61 -7.93 -5.99
C ALA A 195 -7.14 -7.82 -5.92
N ILE A 196 -7.85 -8.81 -6.48
CA ILE A 196 -9.30 -8.92 -6.40
C ILE A 196 -9.79 -9.14 -4.96
N GLU A 197 -9.10 -9.94 -4.15
CA GLU A 197 -9.39 -10.05 -2.72
C GLU A 197 -9.20 -8.71 -1.99
N ALA A 198 -8.08 -8.03 -2.25
CA ALA A 198 -7.84 -6.70 -1.72
C ALA A 198 -8.90 -5.68 -2.16
N LEU A 199 -9.34 -5.72 -3.43
CA LEU A 199 -10.40 -4.86 -3.96
C LEU A 199 -11.73 -5.08 -3.24
N ARG A 200 -12.14 -6.33 -3.01
CA ARG A 200 -13.37 -6.63 -2.23
C ARG A 200 -13.30 -6.00 -0.84
N ASN A 201 -12.20 -6.25 -0.12
CA ASN A 201 -12.00 -5.66 1.20
C ASN A 201 -12.06 -4.13 1.15
N ASN A 202 -11.44 -3.51 0.15
CA ASN A 202 -11.40 -2.05 0.03
C ASN A 202 -12.76 -1.46 -0.36
N LEU A 203 -13.55 -2.12 -1.21
CA LEU A 203 -14.92 -1.70 -1.53
C LEU A 203 -15.81 -1.69 -0.28
N ASP A 204 -15.69 -2.73 0.55
CA ASP A 204 -16.43 -2.83 1.82
C ASP A 204 -15.98 -1.76 2.82
N LEU A 205 -14.66 -1.59 2.99
CA LEU A 205 -14.09 -0.57 3.89
C LEU A 205 -14.54 0.85 3.52
N ASN A 206 -14.72 1.12 2.22
CA ASN A 206 -15.16 2.42 1.71
C ASN A 206 -16.68 2.52 1.49
N LYS A 207 -17.45 1.47 1.80
CA LYS A 207 -18.91 1.43 1.70
C LYS A 207 -19.44 1.73 0.29
N VAL A 208 -18.80 1.15 -0.72
CA VAL A 208 -19.16 1.32 -2.14
C VAL A 208 -19.24 -0.01 -2.89
N ALA A 209 -19.31 -1.13 -2.17
CA ALA A 209 -19.37 -2.47 -2.76
C ALA A 209 -20.62 -2.69 -3.61
N ASP A 210 -21.74 -2.05 -3.27
CA ASP A 210 -23.00 -2.11 -4.02
C ASP A 210 -22.92 -1.45 -5.42
N LYS A 211 -21.91 -0.60 -5.65
CA LYS A 211 -21.72 0.15 -6.89
C LYS A 211 -20.58 -0.40 -7.76
N CYS A 212 -20.07 -1.58 -7.43
CA CYS A 212 -18.93 -2.16 -8.14
C CYS A 212 -19.20 -3.62 -8.52
N THR A 213 -19.05 -3.94 -9.80
CA THR A 213 -19.00 -5.33 -10.26
C THR A 213 -17.56 -5.72 -10.52
N ILE A 214 -17.07 -6.72 -9.79
CA ILE A 214 -15.72 -7.26 -9.98
C ILE A 214 -15.75 -8.37 -11.04
N LEU A 215 -14.87 -8.25 -12.02
CA LEU A 215 -14.73 -9.15 -13.15
C LEU A 215 -13.32 -9.76 -13.12
N HIS A 216 -13.21 -10.91 -12.44
CA HIS A 216 -11.92 -11.60 -12.30
C HIS A 216 -11.59 -12.41 -13.55
N GLY A 217 -10.46 -12.11 -14.19
CA GLY A 217 -9.93 -12.87 -15.31
C GLY A 217 -9.11 -12.01 -16.28
N ASP A 218 -8.84 -12.60 -17.45
CA ASP A 218 -8.24 -11.88 -18.57
C ASP A 218 -9.22 -10.81 -19.07
N VAL A 219 -8.78 -9.56 -19.03
CA VAL A 219 -9.62 -8.41 -19.39
C VAL A 219 -10.18 -8.51 -20.80
N LEU A 220 -9.46 -9.13 -21.75
CA LEU A 220 -9.96 -9.33 -23.13
C LEU A 220 -11.14 -10.30 -23.20
N LYS A 221 -11.41 -11.05 -22.13
CA LYS A 221 -12.51 -12.01 -22.04
C LYS A 221 -13.60 -11.54 -21.07
N THR A 222 -13.23 -10.78 -20.05
CA THR A 222 -14.14 -10.42 -18.97
C THR A 222 -14.67 -8.99 -19.06
N CYS A 223 -13.99 -8.09 -19.78
CA CYS A 223 -14.42 -6.69 -19.91
C CYS A 223 -15.82 -6.61 -20.56
N PRO A 224 -16.74 -5.80 -20.02
CA PRO A 224 -18.09 -5.72 -20.54
C PRO A 224 -18.16 -4.85 -21.81
N GLU A 225 -18.81 -5.37 -22.85
CA GLU A 225 -19.01 -4.65 -24.12
C GLU A 225 -20.22 -3.70 -24.07
N GLY A 226 -20.08 -2.51 -24.66
CA GLY A 226 -21.18 -1.55 -24.84
C GLY A 226 -21.78 -0.99 -23.55
N LYS A 227 -21.07 -1.07 -22.42
CA LYS A 227 -21.55 -0.59 -21.10
C LYS A 227 -20.97 0.73 -20.65
N ALA A 228 -19.77 1.11 -21.11
CA ALA A 228 -18.99 2.18 -20.50
C ALA A 228 -19.33 3.56 -21.07
N ASP A 229 -19.54 4.54 -20.19
CA ASP A 229 -19.46 5.96 -20.53
C ASP A 229 -18.00 6.48 -20.40
N HIS A 230 -17.20 5.80 -19.57
CA HIS A 230 -15.80 6.12 -19.35
C HIS A 230 -14.98 4.83 -19.18
N VAL A 231 -13.80 4.77 -19.82
CA VAL A 231 -12.89 3.64 -19.70
C VAL A 231 -11.58 4.11 -19.06
N ASN A 232 -11.17 3.43 -17.99
CA ASN A 232 -9.91 3.66 -17.30
C ASN A 232 -8.89 2.58 -17.67
N LEU A 233 -7.80 3.00 -18.32
CA LEU A 233 -6.70 2.14 -18.77
C LEU A 233 -5.45 2.39 -17.90
N GLY A 234 -5.42 1.76 -16.74
CA GLY A 234 -4.38 1.95 -15.71
C GLY A 234 -3.11 1.10 -15.84
N LEU A 235 -2.71 0.67 -17.05
CA LEU A 235 -1.57 -0.25 -17.25
C LEU A 235 -0.33 0.46 -17.85
N ILE A 236 0.84 0.17 -17.27
CA ILE A 236 2.16 0.67 -17.71
C ILE A 236 3.04 -0.53 -18.09
N PRO A 237 3.85 -0.44 -19.17
CA PRO A 237 4.18 0.76 -19.93
C PRO A 237 3.24 1.13 -21.08
N SER A 238 2.36 0.23 -21.53
CA SER A 238 1.42 0.51 -22.62
C SER A 238 0.09 -0.20 -22.43
N CYS A 239 -0.98 0.47 -22.85
CA CYS A 239 -2.33 -0.08 -22.95
C CYS A 239 -2.79 -0.25 -24.41
N GLU A 240 -1.92 -0.02 -25.40
CA GLU A 240 -2.29 0.02 -26.83
C GLU A 240 -3.03 -1.23 -27.31
N LYS A 241 -2.66 -2.40 -26.79
CA LYS A 241 -3.31 -3.68 -27.09
C LYS A 241 -4.81 -3.71 -26.72
N PHE A 242 -5.28 -2.79 -25.88
CA PHE A 242 -6.62 -2.79 -25.27
C PHE A 242 -7.46 -1.57 -25.70
N TRP A 243 -7.08 -0.88 -26.77
CA TRP A 243 -7.80 0.32 -27.25
C TRP A 243 -9.03 0.02 -28.11
N GLU A 244 -9.06 -1.16 -28.75
CA GLU A 244 -10.17 -1.67 -29.55
C GLU A 244 -11.06 -2.59 -28.70
#